data_AF-A0A3M8CHQ0-F1
#
_entry.id   AF-A0A3M8CHQ0-F1
#
_cell.length_a   1.000
_cell.length_b   1.000
_cell.length_c   1.000
_cell.angle_alpha   90.00
_cell.angle_beta   90.00
_cell.angle_gamma   90.00
#
_symmetry.space_group_name_H-M   'P 1'
#
loop_
_entity.id
_entity.type
_entity.pdbx_description
1 polymer ?
#
loop_
_entity_poly.entity_id
_entity_poly.type
_entity_poly.pdbx_seq_one_letter_code
_entity_poly.pdbx_strand_id
1 'polypeptide(L)'
;MDVREIMQKIEHQYSYDKSLGITVREPEKGKIVLELPITRSHLNYNHTVHGAVYAGLLDTATGLTIRSLTGQPSVTIQLNVHYLAPGNEGGILIATASI
;
A
#
# COMPACT_ATOMS: atom_id res chain seq x y z
N MET A 1 -12.04 -1.93 15.63
CA MET A 1 -12.84 -1.35 14.55
C MET A 1 -13.49 -2.48 13.80
N ASP A 2 -14.75 -2.33 13.40
CA ASP A 2 -15.37 -3.23 12.43
C ASP A 2 -14.92 -2.90 11.00
N VAL A 3 -15.19 -3.78 10.04
CA VAL A 3 -14.76 -3.63 8.64
C VAL A 3 -15.33 -2.37 7.98
N ARG A 4 -16.57 -1.97 8.28
CA ARG A 4 -17.19 -0.75 7.72
C ARG A 4 -16.50 0.50 8.24
N GLU A 5 -16.17 0.52 9.53
CA GLU A 5 -15.44 1.63 10.15
C GLU A 5 -14.01 1.75 9.59
N ILE A 6 -13.35 0.60 9.36
CA ILE A 6 -12.04 0.54 8.69
C ILE A 6 -12.16 1.11 7.28
N MET A 7 -13.14 0.64 6.51
CA MET A 7 -13.35 1.09 5.13
C MET A 7 -13.68 2.59 5.05
N GLN A 8 -14.51 3.16 5.93
CA GLN A 8 -14.76 4.60 5.94
C GLN A 8 -13.50 5.43 6.21
N LYS A 9 -12.61 4.95 7.10
CA LYS A 9 -11.34 5.64 7.38
C LYS A 9 -10.29 5.45 6.28
N ILE A 10 -10.38 4.35 5.52
CA ILE A 10 -9.51 4.04 4.37
C ILE A 10 -10.01 4.74 3.09
N GLU A 11 -11.32 4.87 2.89
CA GLU A 11 -11.96 5.48 1.71
C GLU A 11 -11.58 6.95 1.51
N HIS A 12 -11.07 7.59 2.56
CA HIS A 12 -10.32 8.83 2.42
C HIS A 12 -8.93 8.54 1.83
N GLN A 13 -8.91 8.01 0.60
CA GLN A 13 -7.69 7.88 -0.18
C GLN A 13 -7.07 9.27 -0.29
N TYR A 14 -5.88 9.42 0.27
CA TYR A 14 -5.12 10.65 0.11
C TYR A 14 -4.65 10.73 -1.35
N SER A 15 -4.36 11.94 -1.83
CA SER A 15 -4.03 12.21 -3.23
C SER A 15 -2.93 11.29 -3.78
N TYR A 16 -2.00 10.87 -2.92
CA TYR A 16 -0.91 9.96 -3.26
C TYR A 16 -1.39 8.55 -3.64
N ASP A 17 -2.14 7.86 -2.77
CA ASP A 17 -2.59 6.49 -3.01
C ASP A 17 -3.43 6.39 -4.28
N LYS A 18 -4.30 7.39 -4.48
CA LYS A 18 -5.13 7.51 -5.67
C LYS A 18 -4.31 7.77 -6.94
N SER A 19 -3.24 8.56 -6.85
CA SER A 19 -2.36 8.85 -7.99
C SER A 19 -1.58 7.61 -8.45
N LEU A 20 -1.28 6.69 -7.54
CA LEU A 20 -0.68 5.40 -7.86
C LEU A 20 -1.74 4.37 -8.30
N GLY A 21 -3.00 4.53 -7.93
CA GLY A 21 -4.06 3.55 -8.22
C GLY A 21 -4.05 2.37 -7.26
N ILE A 22 -3.63 2.60 -6.02
CA ILE A 22 -3.67 1.60 -4.94
C ILE A 22 -5.13 1.35 -4.52
N THR A 23 -5.50 0.09 -4.36
CA THR A 23 -6.82 -0.32 -3.86
C THR A 23 -6.69 -1.24 -2.66
N VAL A 24 -7.73 -1.27 -1.82
CA VAL A 24 -7.79 -2.19 -0.68
C VAL A 24 -8.47 -3.47 -1.11
N ARG A 25 -7.75 -4.58 -0.95
CA ARG A 25 -8.23 -5.93 -1.28
C ARG A 25 -8.86 -6.61 -0.07
N GLU A 26 -8.21 -6.54 1.09
CA GLU A 26 -8.71 -7.12 2.35
C GLU A 26 -8.54 -6.13 3.51
N PRO A 27 -9.64 -5.57 4.05
CA PRO A 27 -9.63 -4.68 5.21
C PRO A 27 -9.93 -5.45 6.51
N GLU A 28 -8.93 -6.07 7.13
CA GLU A 28 -9.07 -6.75 8.42
C GLU A 28 -8.41 -5.93 9.54
N LYS A 29 -8.98 -5.99 10.76
CA LYS A 29 -8.40 -5.30 11.92
C LYS A 29 -7.03 -5.91 12.24
N GLY A 30 -5.97 -5.13 12.12
CA GLY A 30 -4.59 -5.60 12.33
C GLY A 30 -3.98 -6.33 11.14
N LYS A 31 -4.68 -6.41 10.00
CA LYS A 31 -4.15 -6.96 8.75
C LYS A 31 -4.77 -6.28 7.54
N ILE A 32 -3.97 -5.58 6.75
CA ILE A 32 -4.41 -4.94 5.52
C ILE A 32 -3.71 -5.58 4.33
N VAL A 33 -4.49 -5.89 3.30
CA VAL A 33 -3.98 -6.29 1.98
C VAL A 33 -4.32 -5.21 0.97
N LEU A 34 -3.29 -4.67 0.33
CA LEU A 34 -3.39 -3.71 -0.77
C LEU A 34 -3.04 -4.36 -2.10
N GLU A 35 -3.62 -3.81 -3.15
CA GLU A 35 -3.37 -4.21 -4.53
C GLU A 35 -3.00 -3.00 -5.38
N LEU A 36 -2.06 -3.21 -6.30
CA LEU A 36 -1.63 -2.20 -7.27
C LEU A 36 -1.35 -2.86 -8.63
N PRO A 37 -2.22 -2.65 -9.63
CA PRO A 37 -1.93 -3.01 -11.02
C PRO A 37 -0.71 -2.24 -11.54
N ILE A 38 0.24 -2.95 -12.15
CA ILE A 38 1.46 -2.34 -12.67
C ILE A 38 1.18 -1.78 -14.06
N THR A 39 1.23 -0.46 -14.18
CA THR A 39 1.11 0.28 -15.44
C THR A 39 2.45 0.92 -15.80
N ARG A 40 2.56 1.42 -17.03
CA ARG A 40 3.73 2.17 -17.50
C ARG A 40 4.17 3.31 -16.58
N SER A 41 3.25 3.99 -15.89
CA SER A 41 3.58 5.09 -14.97
C SER A 41 4.32 4.64 -13.71
N HIS A 42 4.32 3.34 -13.40
CA HIS A 42 5.02 2.77 -12.25
C HIS A 42 6.46 2.36 -12.57
N LEU A 43 6.87 2.41 -13.84
CA LEU A 43 8.16 1.87 -14.26
C LEU A 43 9.30 2.89 -14.08
N ASN A 44 10.49 2.37 -13.82
CA ASN A 44 11.76 3.09 -13.86
C ASN A 44 12.42 2.99 -15.26
N TYR A 45 13.62 3.57 -15.40
CA TYR A 45 14.42 3.54 -16.63
C TYR A 45 14.81 2.12 -17.11
N ASN A 46 14.75 1.12 -16.22
CA ASN A 46 15.04 -0.28 -16.55
C ASN A 46 13.78 -1.05 -16.98
N HIS A 47 12.66 -0.36 -17.24
CA HIS A 47 11.37 -0.97 -17.62
C HIS A 47 10.80 -1.95 -16.57
N THR A 48 11.18 -1.77 -15.31
CA THR A 48 10.66 -2.51 -14.15
C THR A 48 10.06 -1.53 -13.16
N VAL A 49 9.27 -1.99 -12.19
CA VAL A 49 8.67 -1.09 -11.20
C VAL A 49 9.74 -0.25 -10.47
N HIS A 50 9.48 1.05 -10.36
CA HIS A 50 10.35 1.97 -9.63
C HIS A 50 10.38 1.63 -8.14
N GLY A 51 11.57 1.68 -7.52
CA GLY A 51 11.76 1.33 -6.11
C GLY A 51 10.81 2.08 -5.15
N ALA A 52 10.56 3.36 -5.44
CA ALA A 52 9.62 4.19 -4.69
C ALA A 52 8.16 3.71 -4.72
N VAL A 53 7.73 2.99 -5.77
CA VAL A 53 6.36 2.44 -5.84
C VAL A 53 6.19 1.31 -4.83
N TYR A 54 7.18 0.41 -4.72
CA TYR A 54 7.17 -0.61 -3.67
C TYR A 54 7.20 0.01 -2.28
N ALA A 55 8.08 0.99 -2.06
CA ALA A 55 8.22 1.64 -0.76
C ALA A 55 6.92 2.34 -0.35
N GLY A 56 6.30 3.10 -1.27
CA GLY A 56 5.01 3.75 -1.03
C GLY A 56 3.88 2.76 -0.75
N LEU A 57 3.80 1.67 -1.52
CA LEU A 57 2.79 0.63 -1.31
C LEU A 57 2.94 -0.06 0.07
N LEU A 58 4.17 -0.37 0.48
CA LEU A 58 4.48 -0.95 1.79
C LEU A 58 4.21 0.03 2.94
N ASP A 59 4.54 1.31 2.75
CA ASP A 59 4.27 2.38 3.71
C ASP A 59 2.77 2.55 3.95
N THR A 60 1.99 2.67 2.86
CA THR A 60 0.53 2.78 2.93
C THR A 60 -0.08 1.54 3.61
N ALA A 61 0.34 0.32 3.24
CA ALA A 61 -0.17 -0.91 3.86
C ALA A 61 0.08 -0.93 5.38
N THR A 62 1.27 -0.51 5.81
CA THR A 62 1.67 -0.46 7.22
C THR A 62 0.88 0.59 7.99
N GLY A 63 0.79 1.82 7.46
CA GLY A 63 0.04 2.91 8.08
C GLY A 63 -1.45 2.59 8.24
N LEU A 64 -2.07 1.99 7.21
CA LEU A 64 -3.46 1.55 7.30
C LEU A 64 -3.66 0.41 8.31
N THR A 65 -2.71 -0.50 8.42
CA THR A 65 -2.74 -1.59 9.42
C THR A 65 -2.71 -1.02 10.84
N ILE A 66 -1.80 -0.10 11.15
CA ILE A 66 -1.73 0.58 12.46
C ILE A 66 -3.03 1.36 12.74
N ARG A 67 -3.53 2.08 11.74
CA ARG A 67 -4.76 2.86 11.87
C ARG A 67 -5.98 1.97 12.12
N SER A 68 -6.04 0.78 11.53
CA SER A 68 -7.13 -0.19 11.77
C SER A 68 -7.18 -0.70 13.22
N LEU A 69 -6.03 -0.74 13.90
CA LEU A 69 -5.90 -1.17 15.29
C LEU A 69 -6.21 -0.05 16.28
N THR A 70 -5.61 1.12 16.04
CA THR A 70 -5.60 2.24 16.99
C THR A 70 -6.75 3.22 16.76
N GLY A 71 -7.28 3.27 15.53
CA GLY A 71 -8.22 4.29 15.08
C GLY A 71 -7.61 5.69 14.92
N GLN A 72 -6.30 5.84 15.11
CA GLN A 72 -5.55 7.11 15.12
C GLN A 72 -4.65 7.26 13.88
N PRO A 73 -4.32 8.49 13.46
CA PRO A 73 -3.30 8.72 12.44
C PRO A 73 -1.90 8.33 12.96
N SER A 74 -1.03 7.92 12.04
CA SER A 74 0.38 7.58 12.31
C SER A 74 1.28 8.19 11.25
N VAL A 75 2.54 8.42 11.61
CA VAL A 75 3.59 8.84 10.68
C VAL A 75 4.75 7.85 10.73
N THR A 76 5.29 7.53 9.56
CA THR A 76 6.43 6.63 9.44
C THR A 76 7.70 7.35 9.85
N ILE A 77 8.37 6.84 10.88
CA ILE A 77 9.67 7.36 11.36
C ILE A 77 10.82 6.70 10.60
N GLN A 78 10.66 5.42 10.25
CA GLN A 78 11.67 4.63 9.56
C GLN A 78 10.97 3.54 8.74
N LEU A 79 11.41 3.34 7.50
CA LEU A 79 11.01 2.23 6.64
C LEU A 79 12.26 1.58 6.03
N ASN A 80 12.41 0.27 6.20
CA ASN A 80 13.47 -0.51 5.54
C ASN A 80 12.83 -1.43 4.50
N VAL A 81 13.36 -1.43 3.27
CA VAL A 81 12.82 -2.22 2.16
C VAL A 81 13.95 -3.03 1.52
N HIS A 82 13.72 -4.33 1.38
CA HIS A 82 14.59 -5.24 0.64
C HIS A 82 13.94 -5.59 -0.70
N TYR A 83 14.64 -5.32 -1.80
CA TYR A 83 14.18 -5.56 -3.16
C TYR A 83 14.75 -6.88 -3.67
N LEU A 84 13.90 -7.90 -3.79
CA LEU A 84 14.34 -9.27 -4.09
C LEU A 84 14.14 -9.66 -5.57
N ALA A 85 13.10 -9.13 -6.20
CA ALA A 85 12.76 -9.43 -7.59
C ALA A 85 12.07 -8.24 -8.26
N PRO A 86 12.25 -8.06 -9.58
CA PRO A 86 11.59 -7.01 -10.34
C PRO A 86 10.11 -7.35 -10.60
N GLY A 87 9.28 -6.32 -10.57
CA GLY A 87 7.90 -6.33 -11.05
C GLY A 87 7.85 -5.74 -12.46
N ASN A 88 7.00 -6.30 -13.30
CA ASN A 88 6.89 -5.95 -14.72
C ASN A 88 5.50 -5.38 -15.04
N GLU A 89 5.43 -4.57 -16.09
CA GLU A 89 4.17 -4.03 -16.61
C GLU A 89 3.16 -5.14 -16.90
N GLY A 90 1.88 -4.87 -16.61
CA GLY A 90 0.79 -5.84 -16.74
C GLY A 90 0.68 -6.83 -15.57
N GLY A 91 1.67 -6.86 -14.67
CA GLY A 91 1.58 -7.59 -13.41
C GLY A 91 0.74 -6.87 -12.35
N ILE A 92 0.60 -7.50 -11.19
CA ILE A 92 -0.09 -6.94 -10.02
C ILE A 92 0.84 -7.07 -8.82
N LEU A 93 1.03 -5.96 -8.09
CA LEU A 93 1.68 -5.99 -6.78
C LEU A 93 0.62 -6.20 -5.70
N ILE A 94 0.90 -7.11 -4.78
CA ILE A 94 0.13 -7.33 -3.57
C ILE A 94 1.03 -7.01 -2.38
N ALA A 95 0.57 -6.10 -1.53
CA ALA A 95 1.24 -5.80 -0.27
C ALA A 95 0.36 -6.23 0.90
N THR A 96 0.96 -6.98 1.82
CA THR A 96 0.30 -7.41 3.05
C THR A 96 1.07 -6.87 4.23
N ALA A 97 0.37 -6.23 5.16
CA ALA A 97 0.91 -5.82 6.43
C ALA A 97 0.03 -6.37 7.56
N SER A 98 0.66 -6.81 8.64
CA SER A 98 0.00 -7.34 9.83
C SER A 98 0.79 -7.01 11.08
N ILE A 99 0.09 -6.83 12.21
CA ILE A 99 0.66 -6.57 13.54
C ILE A 99 0.09 -7.58 14.54
#